data_AF-A0A1Q9RWA9-F1
#
_entry.id   AF-A0A1Q9RWA9-F1
#
_cell.length_a   1.000
_cell.length_b   1.000
_cell.length_c   1.000
_cell.angle_alpha   90.00
_cell.angle_beta   90.00
_cell.angle_gamma   90.00
#
_symmetry.space_group_name_H-M   'P 1'
#
loop_
_entity.id
_entity.type
_entity.pdbx_description
1 polymer ?
#
loop_
_entity_poly.entity_id
_entity_poly.type
_entity_poly.pdbx_seq_one_letter_code
_entity_poly.pdbx_strand_id
1 'polypeptide(L)'
;MSAGRFRTRTAVRVAAAGFALSVGVAGCASSLTTPEYQGLLTGFEQSVQPPIDRLVAATSVDEVAAARSELAAAMQAQEQALKDVNPPDNARAQHEAVLTFLRSAPGLLGLAPPDATPDECGIAPTAEEQTAMAKAAVGQELEAAASGVSAAALAGAGLTFGGSLVPPQVDPPALQDRHGENGAVLQRNGSRGRGTLEIENGGSSDAVIAAVVSDPASPSASVYVRSFSTATLTGLAGTYQVYFKSGTDWDGDALKFTRDCAFQKFDDVFDSNSNWTITITPVVGGNATSSDVPAF
;
A
#
# COMPACT_ATOMS: atom_id res chain seq x y z
N MET A 1 -47.75 6.17 -30.46
CA MET A 1 -47.73 5.07 -31.46
C MET A 1 -46.35 5.01 -32.10
N SER A 2 -45.50 4.08 -31.69
CA SER A 2 -44.66 3.26 -32.56
C SER A 2 -43.68 2.48 -31.69
N ALA A 3 -43.55 1.20 -32.02
CA ALA A 3 -43.04 0.14 -31.19
C ALA A 3 -41.57 -0.18 -31.48
N GLY A 4 -40.87 -0.63 -30.43
CA GLY A 4 -40.07 -1.85 -30.46
C GLY A 4 -38.67 -1.77 -31.08
N ARG A 5 -37.68 -2.25 -30.31
CA ARG A 5 -37.00 -3.54 -30.55
C ARG A 5 -36.00 -3.81 -29.43
N PHE A 6 -36.38 -4.71 -28.52
CA PHE A 6 -35.47 -5.38 -27.60
C PHE A 6 -34.55 -6.31 -28.40
N ARG A 7 -33.24 -6.15 -28.27
CA ARG A 7 -32.24 -7.11 -28.76
C ARG A 7 -32.06 -8.21 -27.70
N THR A 8 -32.48 -9.39 -28.07
CA THR A 8 -32.32 -10.66 -27.35
C THR A 8 -30.83 -11.00 -27.20
N ARG A 9 -30.37 -11.25 -25.97
CA ARG A 9 -29.03 -11.80 -25.70
C ARG A 9 -29.04 -13.30 -26.01
N THR A 10 -28.14 -13.71 -26.89
CA THR A 10 -27.85 -15.11 -27.22
C THR A 10 -27.17 -15.77 -26.02
N ALA A 11 -27.87 -16.70 -25.37
CA ALA A 11 -27.29 -17.57 -24.35
C ALA A 11 -26.49 -18.69 -25.04
N VAL A 12 -25.18 -18.70 -24.83
CA VAL A 12 -24.31 -19.82 -25.21
C VAL A 12 -24.53 -20.93 -24.18
N ARG A 13 -25.17 -22.01 -24.61
CA ARG A 13 -25.28 -23.26 -23.85
C ARG A 13 -23.95 -24.02 -23.98
N VAL A 14 -23.20 -24.11 -22.89
CA VAL A 14 -22.11 -25.09 -22.76
C VAL A 14 -22.75 -26.44 -22.46
N ALA A 15 -22.60 -27.39 -23.38
CA ALA A 15 -23.06 -28.76 -23.19
C ALA A 15 -22.12 -29.50 -22.24
N ALA A 16 -22.57 -29.73 -21.01
CA ALA A 16 -21.94 -30.69 -20.11
C ALA A 16 -22.31 -32.11 -20.56
N ALA A 17 -21.35 -32.83 -21.14
CA ALA A 17 -21.49 -34.25 -21.42
C ALA A 17 -21.33 -35.03 -20.10
N GLY A 18 -22.44 -35.29 -19.42
CA GLY A 18 -22.49 -36.17 -18.25
C GLY A 18 -22.49 -37.63 -18.68
N PHE A 19 -21.33 -38.29 -18.58
CA PHE A 19 -21.25 -39.75 -18.55
C PHE A 19 -21.42 -40.20 -17.09
N ALA A 20 -22.65 -40.56 -16.70
CA ALA A 20 -22.92 -41.21 -15.43
C ALA A 20 -22.67 -42.71 -15.59
N LEU A 21 -21.50 -43.18 -15.14
CA LEU A 21 -21.25 -44.58 -14.85
C LEU A 21 -21.36 -44.77 -13.34
N SER A 22 -22.56 -45.16 -12.89
CA SER A 22 -22.78 -45.68 -11.55
C SER A 22 -22.24 -47.11 -11.49
N VAL A 23 -21.06 -47.28 -10.89
CA VAL A 23 -20.58 -48.59 -10.45
C VAL A 23 -20.30 -48.49 -8.96
N GLY A 24 -21.19 -49.09 -8.17
CA GLY A 24 -20.93 -49.36 -6.77
C GLY A 24 -19.91 -50.49 -6.65
N VAL A 25 -18.73 -50.17 -6.12
CA VAL A 25 -17.85 -51.17 -5.50
C VAL A 25 -17.27 -50.50 -4.25
N ALA A 26 -17.65 -51.01 -3.08
CA ALA A 26 -16.90 -50.81 -1.85
C ALA A 26 -15.61 -51.65 -1.95
N GLY A 27 -14.69 -51.20 -2.79
CA GLY A 27 -13.32 -51.70 -2.86
C GLY A 27 -12.43 -50.74 -2.09
N CYS A 28 -11.53 -51.26 -1.26
CA CYS A 28 -10.47 -50.47 -0.64
C CYS A 28 -9.78 -49.66 -1.74
N ALA A 29 -9.95 -48.34 -1.76
CA ALA A 29 -9.27 -47.48 -2.73
C ALA A 29 -7.77 -47.59 -2.48
N SER A 30 -7.07 -48.31 -3.36
CA SER A 30 -5.61 -48.44 -3.32
C SER A 30 -4.98 -47.05 -3.37
N SER A 31 -3.97 -46.80 -2.55
CA SER A 31 -3.20 -45.56 -2.59
C SER A 31 -2.65 -45.33 -3.99
N LEU A 32 -2.67 -44.08 -4.44
CA LEU A 32 -2.03 -43.71 -5.70
C LEU A 32 -0.53 -44.02 -5.65
N THR A 33 0.05 -44.31 -6.81
CA THR A 33 1.49 -44.36 -6.98
C THR A 33 2.08 -42.94 -6.91
N THR A 34 3.37 -42.82 -6.58
CA THR A 34 4.05 -41.51 -6.54
C THR A 34 3.94 -40.74 -7.86
N PRO A 35 4.10 -41.36 -9.05
CA PRO A 35 3.92 -40.65 -10.33
C PRO A 35 2.48 -40.17 -10.56
N GLU A 36 1.47 -40.95 -10.19
CA GLU A 36 0.06 -40.54 -10.31
C GLU A 36 -0.24 -39.34 -9.40
N TYR A 37 0.23 -39.40 -8.17
CA TYR A 37 0.07 -38.30 -7.22
C TYR A 37 0.84 -37.04 -7.64
N GLN A 38 2.06 -37.20 -8.16
CA GLN A 38 2.81 -36.09 -8.76
C GLN A 38 2.05 -35.44 -9.92
N GLY A 39 1.40 -36.24 -10.78
CA GLY A 39 0.56 -35.73 -11.86
C GLY A 39 -0.60 -34.85 -11.36
N LEU A 40 -1.22 -35.21 -10.23
CA LEU A 40 -2.24 -34.38 -9.59
C LEU A 40 -1.66 -33.06 -9.07
N LEU A 41 -0.51 -33.09 -8.40
CA LEU A 41 0.16 -31.87 -7.90
C LEU A 41 0.57 -30.94 -9.05
N THR A 42 1.10 -31.48 -10.14
CA THR A 42 1.43 -30.70 -11.34
C THR A 42 0.19 -30.09 -11.99
N GLY A 43 -0.91 -30.85 -12.09
CA GLY A 43 -2.18 -30.33 -12.60
C GLY A 43 -2.76 -29.22 -11.72
N PHE A 44 -2.57 -29.33 -10.41
CA PHE A 44 -2.92 -28.28 -9.47
C PHE A 44 -2.11 -27.00 -9.74
N GLU A 45 -0.78 -27.07 -9.80
CA GLU A 45 0.08 -25.89 -10.08
C GLU A 45 -0.31 -25.21 -11.39
N GLN A 46 -0.59 -25.99 -12.44
CA GLN A 46 -1.06 -25.47 -13.72
C GLN A 46 -2.40 -24.73 -13.63
N SER A 47 -3.27 -25.11 -12.69
CA SER A 47 -4.57 -24.46 -12.50
C SER A 47 -4.50 -23.14 -11.74
N VAL A 48 -3.53 -23.00 -10.82
CA VAL A 48 -3.33 -21.79 -10.01
C VAL A 48 -2.36 -20.80 -10.66
N GLN A 49 -1.54 -21.23 -11.62
CA GLN A 49 -0.60 -20.34 -12.29
C GLN A 49 -1.28 -19.17 -13.03
N PRO A 50 -2.35 -19.37 -13.83
CA PRO A 50 -2.97 -18.26 -14.57
C PRO A 50 -3.48 -17.09 -13.69
N PRO A 51 -4.17 -17.32 -12.54
CA PRO A 51 -4.53 -16.21 -11.67
C PRO A 51 -3.33 -15.57 -10.95
N ILE A 52 -2.25 -16.32 -10.67
CA ILE A 52 -0.99 -15.74 -10.16
C ILE A 52 -0.34 -14.83 -11.21
N ASP A 53 -0.29 -15.26 -12.47
CA ASP A 53 0.26 -14.44 -13.56
C ASP A 53 -0.56 -13.15 -13.75
N ARG A 54 -1.90 -13.24 -13.63
CA ARG A 54 -2.77 -12.05 -13.65
C ARG A 54 -2.54 -11.15 -12.46
N LEU A 55 -2.33 -11.69 -11.26
CA LEU A 55 -1.99 -10.91 -10.08
C LEU A 55 -0.67 -10.15 -10.29
N VAL A 56 0.36 -10.81 -10.84
CA VAL A 56 1.64 -10.17 -11.14
C VAL A 56 1.47 -9.06 -12.19
N ALA A 57 0.69 -9.31 -13.23
CA ALA A 57 0.44 -8.37 -14.33
C ALA A 57 -0.55 -7.23 -13.99
N ALA A 58 -1.29 -7.32 -12.88
CA ALA A 58 -2.31 -6.35 -12.52
C ALA A 58 -1.74 -4.92 -12.37
N THR A 59 -2.47 -3.93 -12.86
CA THR A 59 -2.09 -2.51 -12.85
C THR A 59 -3.04 -1.64 -12.04
N SER A 60 -4.05 -2.25 -11.43
CA SER A 60 -5.03 -1.58 -10.58
C SER A 60 -5.48 -2.48 -9.42
N VAL A 61 -6.01 -1.88 -8.36
CA VAL A 61 -6.59 -2.58 -7.21
C VAL A 61 -7.75 -3.51 -7.63
N ASP A 62 -8.57 -3.10 -8.61
CA ASP A 62 -9.68 -3.91 -9.12
C ASP A 62 -9.18 -5.17 -9.84
N GLU A 63 -8.12 -5.06 -10.65
CA GLU A 63 -7.48 -6.21 -11.31
C GLU A 63 -6.84 -7.16 -10.29
N VAL A 64 -6.22 -6.62 -9.24
CA VAL A 64 -5.71 -7.41 -8.10
C VAL A 64 -6.85 -8.16 -7.41
N ALA A 65 -7.97 -7.49 -7.13
CA ALA A 65 -9.13 -8.10 -6.49
C ALA A 65 -9.75 -9.21 -7.35
N ALA A 66 -9.83 -9.01 -8.68
CA ALA A 66 -10.30 -10.02 -9.62
C ALA A 66 -9.37 -11.25 -9.66
N ALA A 67 -8.05 -11.04 -9.83
CA ALA A 67 -7.07 -12.12 -9.84
C ALA A 67 -7.05 -12.92 -8.53
N ARG A 68 -7.17 -12.22 -7.39
CA ARG A 68 -7.30 -12.81 -6.05
C ARG A 68 -8.54 -13.68 -5.91
N SER A 69 -9.69 -13.21 -6.41
CA SER A 69 -10.95 -13.98 -6.40
C SER A 69 -10.83 -15.26 -7.23
N GLU A 70 -10.23 -15.17 -8.41
CA GLU A 70 -9.98 -16.31 -9.28
C GLU A 70 -8.98 -17.30 -8.67
N LEU A 71 -7.93 -16.81 -8.00
CA LEU A 71 -6.99 -17.65 -7.28
C LEU A 71 -7.68 -18.42 -6.15
N ALA A 72 -8.48 -17.74 -5.33
CA ALA A 72 -9.25 -18.38 -4.26
C ALA A 72 -10.21 -19.44 -4.80
N ALA A 73 -10.89 -19.16 -5.93
CA ALA A 73 -11.76 -20.13 -6.59
C ALA A 73 -10.98 -21.34 -7.12
N ALA A 74 -9.80 -21.13 -7.71
CA ALA A 74 -8.92 -22.21 -8.16
C ALA A 74 -8.46 -23.08 -6.99
N MET A 75 -8.02 -22.47 -5.88
CA MET A 75 -7.62 -23.19 -4.66
C MET A 75 -8.78 -24.02 -4.08
N GLN A 76 -10.00 -23.47 -4.01
CA GLN A 76 -11.17 -24.20 -3.54
C GLN A 76 -11.54 -25.36 -4.45
N ALA A 77 -11.53 -25.18 -5.77
CA ALA A 77 -11.81 -26.26 -6.72
C ALA A 77 -10.83 -27.43 -6.56
N GLN A 78 -9.57 -27.12 -6.26
CA GLN A 78 -8.51 -28.10 -6.11
C GLN A 78 -8.53 -28.79 -4.75
N GLU A 79 -8.94 -28.08 -3.69
CA GLU A 79 -9.25 -28.70 -2.40
C GLU A 79 -10.32 -29.77 -2.56
N GLN A 80 -11.40 -29.47 -3.28
CA GLN A 80 -12.48 -30.42 -3.53
C GLN A 80 -12.02 -31.63 -4.37
N ALA A 81 -11.09 -31.42 -5.30
CA ALA A 81 -10.52 -32.50 -6.11
C ALA A 81 -9.57 -33.40 -5.31
N LEU A 82 -8.84 -32.84 -4.33
CA LEU A 82 -7.79 -33.55 -3.59
C LEU A 82 -8.27 -34.18 -2.28
N LYS A 83 -9.31 -33.64 -1.61
CA LYS A 83 -9.69 -34.05 -0.25
C LYS A 83 -10.00 -35.54 -0.07
N ASP A 84 -10.46 -36.22 -1.12
CA ASP A 84 -10.84 -37.64 -1.09
C ASP A 84 -9.77 -38.55 -1.74
N VAL A 85 -8.64 -37.98 -2.15
CA VAL A 85 -7.52 -38.73 -2.75
C VAL A 85 -6.74 -39.47 -1.67
N ASN A 86 -6.43 -40.75 -1.91
CA ASN A 86 -5.52 -41.51 -1.05
C ASN A 86 -4.08 -41.39 -1.58
N PRO A 87 -3.22 -40.54 -0.99
CA PRO A 87 -1.85 -40.34 -1.48
C PRO A 87 -0.97 -41.57 -1.20
N PRO A 88 0.21 -41.66 -1.82
CA PRO A 88 1.25 -42.61 -1.41
C PRO A 88 1.53 -42.52 0.10
N ASP A 89 1.85 -43.64 0.74
CA ASP A 89 2.03 -43.67 2.20
C ASP A 89 3.14 -42.72 2.69
N ASN A 90 4.21 -42.56 1.91
CA ASN A 90 5.30 -41.64 2.20
C ASN A 90 4.96 -40.15 1.96
N ALA A 91 3.77 -39.85 1.43
CA ALA A 91 3.30 -38.51 1.10
C ALA A 91 2.07 -38.05 1.91
N ARG A 92 1.56 -38.87 2.85
CA ARG A 92 0.34 -38.57 3.63
C ARG A 92 0.40 -37.25 4.39
N ALA A 93 1.54 -36.96 5.04
CA ALA A 93 1.71 -35.72 5.80
C ALA A 93 1.76 -34.49 4.88
N GLN A 94 2.43 -34.63 3.73
CA GLN A 94 2.55 -33.58 2.72
C GLN A 94 1.19 -33.31 2.07
N HIS A 95 0.38 -34.34 1.83
CA HIS A 95 -0.99 -34.18 1.35
C HIS A 95 -1.84 -33.33 2.29
N GLU A 96 -1.80 -33.59 3.60
CA GLU A 96 -2.54 -32.76 4.57
C GLU A 96 -2.03 -31.31 4.61
N ALA A 97 -0.72 -31.10 4.45
CA ALA A 97 -0.16 -29.75 4.32
C ALA A 97 -0.67 -29.01 3.07
N VAL A 98 -0.76 -29.71 1.93
CA VAL A 98 -1.36 -29.15 0.70
C VAL A 98 -2.84 -28.82 0.92
N LEU A 99 -3.63 -29.72 1.53
CA LEU A 99 -5.03 -29.44 1.83
C LEU A 99 -5.19 -28.25 2.79
N THR A 100 -4.31 -28.13 3.78
CA THR A 100 -4.29 -26.98 4.71
C THR A 100 -4.03 -25.67 3.96
N PHE A 101 -3.06 -25.65 3.05
CA PHE A 101 -2.82 -24.51 2.17
C PHE A 101 -4.06 -24.17 1.33
N LEU A 102 -4.71 -25.15 0.71
CA LEU A 102 -5.88 -24.87 -0.14
C LEU A 102 -7.08 -24.35 0.65
N ARG A 103 -7.24 -24.80 1.90
CA ARG A 103 -8.28 -24.33 2.82
C ARG A 103 -8.06 -22.88 3.29
N SER A 104 -6.90 -22.25 3.01
CA SER A 104 -6.67 -20.83 3.30
C SER A 104 -7.36 -19.87 2.32
N ALA A 105 -7.94 -20.37 1.22
CA ALA A 105 -8.59 -19.55 0.20
C ALA A 105 -9.57 -18.48 0.73
N PRO A 106 -10.37 -18.71 1.79
CA PRO A 106 -11.20 -17.66 2.39
C PRO A 106 -10.41 -16.46 2.94
N GLY A 107 -9.18 -16.66 3.40
CA GLY A 107 -8.28 -15.59 3.86
C GLY A 107 -7.98 -14.58 2.75
N LEU A 108 -7.71 -15.07 1.53
CA LEU A 108 -7.53 -14.22 0.35
C LEU A 108 -8.77 -13.36 0.07
N LEU A 109 -9.97 -13.93 0.20
CA LEU A 109 -11.22 -13.21 -0.02
C LEU A 109 -11.52 -12.19 1.09
N GLY A 110 -10.97 -12.39 2.29
CA GLY A 110 -11.12 -11.51 3.45
C GLY A 110 -10.21 -10.29 3.44
N LEU A 111 -9.23 -10.21 2.53
CA LEU A 111 -8.32 -9.08 2.43
C LEU A 111 -9.07 -7.79 2.08
N ALA A 112 -8.93 -6.78 2.94
CA ALA A 112 -9.47 -5.45 2.72
C ALA A 112 -8.78 -4.75 1.54
N PRO A 113 -9.44 -3.80 0.86
CA PRO A 113 -8.75 -2.91 -0.06
C PRO A 113 -7.67 -2.10 0.70
N PRO A 114 -6.60 -1.68 0.01
CA PRO A 114 -5.58 -0.83 0.61
C PRO A 114 -6.20 0.47 1.12
N ASP A 115 -5.64 0.97 2.22
CA ASP A 115 -6.06 2.26 2.76
C ASP A 115 -5.68 3.39 1.80
N ALA A 116 -6.66 4.23 1.48
CA ALA A 116 -6.50 5.39 0.61
C ALA A 116 -6.55 6.70 1.39
N THR A 117 -6.65 6.65 2.72
CA THR A 117 -6.60 7.87 3.52
C THR A 117 -5.24 8.54 3.39
N PRO A 118 -5.20 9.88 3.28
CA PRO A 118 -3.96 10.62 3.43
C PRO A 118 -3.26 10.29 4.75
N ASP A 119 -1.93 10.21 4.69
CA ASP A 119 -1.08 10.10 5.88
C ASP A 119 -1.07 11.40 6.72
N GLU A 120 -0.24 11.45 7.77
CA GLU A 120 -0.07 12.68 8.57
C GLU A 120 0.44 13.87 7.76
N CYS A 121 1.06 13.66 6.61
CA CYS A 121 1.52 14.68 5.68
C CYS A 121 0.43 15.18 4.72
N GLY A 122 -0.78 14.60 4.79
CA GLY A 122 -1.86 14.87 3.85
C GLY A 122 -1.60 14.28 2.46
N ILE A 123 -0.72 13.28 2.36
CA ILE A 123 -0.40 12.57 1.12
C ILE A 123 -1.23 11.29 1.07
N ALA A 124 -2.16 11.24 0.12
CA ALA A 124 -2.84 9.99 -0.21
C ALA A 124 -1.91 9.12 -1.07
N PRO A 125 -1.90 7.79 -0.87
CA PRO A 125 -1.13 6.90 -1.73
C PRO A 125 -1.65 6.97 -3.16
N THR A 126 -0.73 6.97 -4.11
CA THR A 126 -1.02 6.94 -5.54
C THR A 126 -1.73 5.64 -5.92
N ALA A 127 -2.40 5.61 -7.09
CA ALA A 127 -3.03 4.38 -7.59
C ALA A 127 -2.01 3.23 -7.79
N GLU A 128 -0.76 3.57 -8.15
CA GLU A 128 0.33 2.60 -8.30
C GLU A 128 0.74 2.02 -6.95
N GLU A 129 0.96 2.87 -5.94
CA GLU A 129 1.28 2.42 -4.57
C GLU A 129 0.15 1.58 -3.96
N GLN A 130 -1.11 1.98 -4.14
CA GLN A 130 -2.26 1.19 -3.71
C GLN A 130 -2.28 -0.19 -4.39
N THR A 131 -1.97 -0.25 -5.69
CA THR A 131 -1.88 -1.52 -6.42
C THR A 131 -0.74 -2.40 -5.88
N ALA A 132 0.43 -1.81 -5.60
CA ALA A 132 1.56 -2.53 -5.01
C ALA A 132 1.21 -3.07 -3.61
N MET A 133 0.57 -2.26 -2.75
CA MET A 133 0.09 -2.68 -1.43
C MET A 133 -0.91 -3.84 -1.53
N ALA A 134 -1.86 -3.76 -2.46
CA ALA A 134 -2.83 -4.83 -2.67
C ALA A 134 -2.17 -6.14 -3.12
N LYS A 135 -1.17 -6.08 -4.01
CA LYS A 135 -0.37 -7.26 -4.41
C LYS A 135 0.41 -7.84 -3.25
N ALA A 136 1.08 -6.99 -2.47
CA ALA A 136 1.88 -7.40 -1.32
C ALA A 136 1.01 -8.12 -0.27
N ALA A 137 -0.19 -7.62 0.02
CA ALA A 137 -1.12 -8.25 0.95
C ALA A 137 -1.53 -9.67 0.50
N VAL A 138 -1.79 -9.87 -0.81
CA VAL A 138 -2.08 -11.20 -1.37
C VAL A 138 -0.85 -12.11 -1.27
N GLY A 139 0.34 -11.59 -1.57
CA GLY A 139 1.60 -12.34 -1.45
C GLY A 139 1.88 -12.80 -0.02
N GLN A 140 1.70 -11.92 0.96
CA GLN A 140 1.87 -12.23 2.39
C GLN A 140 0.90 -13.30 2.88
N GLU A 141 -0.37 -13.22 2.48
CA GLU A 141 -1.38 -14.24 2.83
C GLU A 141 -1.02 -15.61 2.24
N LEU A 142 -0.57 -15.64 0.98
CA LEU A 142 -0.13 -16.87 0.32
C LEU A 142 1.14 -17.45 0.95
N GLU A 143 2.10 -16.61 1.29
CA GLU A 143 3.34 -17.02 1.96
C GLU A 143 3.05 -17.61 3.35
N ALA A 144 2.20 -16.94 4.13
CA ALA A 144 1.75 -17.44 5.42
C ALA A 144 1.03 -18.80 5.29
N ALA A 145 0.13 -18.93 4.32
CA ALA A 145 -0.57 -20.18 4.05
C ALA A 145 0.37 -21.29 3.56
N ALA A 146 1.37 -20.96 2.75
CA ALA A 146 2.32 -21.91 2.17
C ALA A 146 3.40 -22.35 3.17
N SER A 147 3.54 -21.68 4.32
CA SER A 147 4.56 -22.00 5.34
C SER A 147 4.53 -23.46 5.84
N GLY A 148 3.37 -24.12 5.78
CA GLY A 148 3.22 -25.54 6.12
C GLY A 148 3.67 -26.51 5.01
N VAL A 149 3.82 -26.03 3.77
CA VAL A 149 4.21 -26.83 2.61
C VAL A 149 5.73 -26.81 2.47
N SER A 150 6.39 -27.86 2.99
CA SER A 150 7.85 -27.97 2.93
C SER A 150 8.33 -28.62 1.63
N ALA A 151 9.03 -27.85 0.79
CA ALA A 151 9.67 -28.35 -0.42
C ALA A 151 10.65 -29.50 -0.14
N ALA A 152 11.39 -29.44 0.97
CA ALA A 152 12.31 -30.51 1.38
C ALA A 152 11.56 -31.80 1.78
N ALA A 153 10.44 -31.67 2.50
CA ALA A 153 9.61 -32.82 2.88
C ALA A 153 8.93 -33.47 1.67
N LEU A 154 8.51 -32.67 0.69
CA LEU A 154 7.98 -33.14 -0.60
C LEU A 154 9.06 -33.87 -1.40
N ALA A 155 10.27 -33.30 -1.50
CA ALA A 155 11.39 -33.94 -2.20
C ALA A 155 11.77 -35.28 -1.57
N GLY A 156 11.73 -35.39 -0.23
CA GLY A 156 11.93 -36.66 0.48
C GLY A 156 10.88 -37.74 0.17
N ALA A 157 9.68 -37.33 -0.25
CA ALA A 157 8.63 -38.22 -0.73
C ALA A 157 8.72 -38.52 -2.24
N GLY A 158 9.72 -37.97 -2.94
CA GLY A 158 9.86 -38.05 -4.39
C GLY A 158 8.91 -37.12 -5.15
N LEU A 159 8.46 -36.03 -4.52
CA LEU A 159 7.49 -35.08 -5.07
C LEU A 159 8.11 -33.68 -5.24
N THR A 160 7.59 -32.95 -6.23
CA THR A 160 7.89 -31.54 -6.47
C THR A 160 6.59 -30.75 -6.50
N PHE A 161 6.51 -29.74 -5.64
CA PHE A 161 5.34 -28.89 -5.49
C PHE A 161 5.70 -27.60 -4.74
N GLY A 162 5.05 -26.49 -5.05
CA GLY A 162 5.16 -25.24 -4.29
C GLY A 162 6.00 -24.15 -4.94
N GLY A 163 6.68 -24.43 -6.05
CA GLY A 163 7.69 -23.54 -6.62
C GLY A 163 7.16 -22.21 -7.14
N SER A 164 5.87 -22.14 -7.47
CA SER A 164 5.22 -20.97 -8.09
C SER A 164 3.92 -20.54 -7.41
N LEU A 165 3.66 -21.00 -6.17
CA LEU A 165 2.41 -20.69 -5.47
C LEU A 165 2.37 -19.31 -4.85
N VAL A 166 3.56 -18.76 -4.56
CA VAL A 166 3.70 -17.43 -3.98
C VAL A 166 4.20 -16.50 -5.08
N PRO A 167 3.47 -15.41 -5.38
CA PRO A 167 3.94 -14.42 -6.34
C PRO A 167 5.25 -13.78 -5.84
N PRO A 168 6.11 -13.26 -6.74
CA PRO A 168 7.28 -12.49 -6.33
C PRO A 168 6.88 -11.32 -5.43
N GLN A 169 7.63 -11.10 -4.34
CA GLN A 169 7.43 -9.97 -3.46
C GLN A 169 7.69 -8.66 -4.22
N VAL A 170 6.84 -7.65 -3.98
CA VAL A 170 7.04 -6.30 -4.50
C VAL A 170 7.83 -5.51 -3.47
N ASP A 171 9.08 -5.16 -3.80
CA ASP A 171 9.88 -4.32 -2.93
C ASP A 171 9.26 -2.92 -2.84
N PRO A 172 9.13 -2.34 -1.63
CA PRO A 172 8.68 -0.96 -1.50
C PRO A 172 9.69 -0.01 -2.16
N PRO A 173 9.24 1.15 -2.67
CA PRO A 173 10.15 2.17 -3.18
C PRO A 173 11.20 2.54 -2.13
N ALA A 174 12.44 2.74 -2.57
CA ALA A 174 13.50 3.19 -1.68
C ALA A 174 13.12 4.58 -1.10
N LEU A 175 13.23 4.71 0.22
CA LEU A 175 13.03 5.99 0.89
C LEU A 175 14.05 7.02 0.40
N GLN A 176 13.56 8.21 0.07
CA GLN A 176 14.39 9.36 -0.26
C GLN A 176 14.57 10.25 0.97
N ASP A 177 15.67 11.00 0.99
CA ASP A 177 15.97 11.99 2.04
C ASP A 177 16.35 13.32 1.39
N ARG A 178 15.37 13.91 0.69
CA ARG A 178 15.53 15.18 0.00
C ARG A 178 15.47 16.35 0.99
N HIS A 179 16.25 17.39 0.73
CA HIS A 179 16.26 18.62 1.53
C HIS A 179 16.22 19.85 0.63
N GLY A 180 15.48 20.87 1.05
CA GLY A 180 15.55 22.21 0.48
C GLY A 180 16.86 22.93 0.80
N GLU A 181 17.12 24.05 0.12
CA GLU A 181 18.20 24.98 0.48
C GLU A 181 17.77 25.83 1.68
N ASN A 182 18.63 25.93 2.70
CA ASN A 182 18.32 26.74 3.88
C ASN A 182 18.18 28.23 3.52
N GLY A 183 17.08 28.86 3.91
CA GLY A 183 16.76 30.25 3.57
C GLY A 183 16.14 30.43 2.19
N ALA A 184 15.89 29.36 1.44
CA ALA A 184 15.21 29.45 0.17
C ALA A 184 13.78 29.99 0.36
N VAL A 185 13.47 31.11 -0.30
CA VAL A 185 12.10 31.66 -0.34
C VAL A 185 11.29 30.84 -1.33
N LEU A 186 10.33 30.07 -0.82
CA LEU A 186 9.56 29.11 -1.62
C LEU A 186 8.38 29.78 -2.31
N GLN A 187 7.68 30.65 -1.60
CA GLN A 187 6.56 31.40 -2.14
C GLN A 187 6.67 32.87 -1.74
N ARG A 188 6.18 33.75 -2.62
CA ARG A 188 6.09 35.17 -2.35
C ARG A 188 4.92 35.78 -3.11
N ASN A 189 3.88 36.13 -2.36
CA ASN A 189 2.61 36.65 -2.84
C ASN A 189 2.31 38.02 -2.21
N GLY A 190 1.51 38.84 -2.88
CA GLY A 190 1.05 40.12 -2.34
C GLY A 190 2.10 41.22 -2.26
N SER A 191 1.81 42.24 -1.45
CA SER A 191 2.64 43.45 -1.32
C SER A 191 3.88 43.22 -0.48
N ARG A 192 4.99 43.87 -0.87
CA ARG A 192 6.25 43.83 -0.11
C ARG A 192 6.30 44.95 0.92
N GLY A 193 6.75 44.61 2.12
CA GLY A 193 6.95 45.57 3.22
C GLY A 193 8.40 45.60 3.69
N ARG A 194 8.62 46.21 4.86
CA ARG A 194 9.95 46.30 5.50
C ARG A 194 10.16 45.29 6.62
N GLY A 195 9.15 44.48 6.92
CA GLY A 195 9.19 43.49 8.00
C GLY A 195 10.21 42.40 7.72
N THR A 196 10.85 41.95 8.80
CA THR A 196 11.84 40.87 8.79
C THR A 196 11.53 39.91 9.92
N LEU A 197 11.57 38.62 9.62
CA LEU A 197 11.39 37.52 10.55
C LEU A 197 12.64 36.64 10.50
N GLU A 198 13.36 36.55 11.60
CA GLU A 198 14.44 35.58 11.81
C GLU A 198 13.86 34.32 12.44
N ILE A 199 14.25 33.16 11.91
CA ILE A 199 13.72 31.87 12.31
C ILE A 199 14.88 30.97 12.69
N GLU A 200 14.83 30.47 13.92
CA GLU A 200 15.74 29.46 14.45
C GLU A 200 15.03 28.10 14.50
N ASN A 201 15.49 27.15 13.69
CA ASN A 201 15.07 25.77 13.77
C ASN A 201 16.06 24.99 14.65
N GLY A 202 15.74 24.88 15.95
CA GLY A 202 16.49 24.04 16.90
C GLY A 202 16.14 22.55 16.81
N GLY A 203 15.25 22.15 15.91
CA GLY A 203 14.75 20.78 15.79
C GLY A 203 15.59 19.90 14.87
N SER A 204 15.39 18.59 14.99
CA SER A 204 16.03 17.58 14.13
C SER A 204 15.38 17.42 12.76
N SER A 205 14.21 18.00 12.55
CA SER A 205 13.48 17.97 11.28
C SER A 205 13.64 19.29 10.55
N ASP A 206 13.59 19.26 9.23
CA ASP A 206 13.51 20.48 8.43
C ASP A 206 12.13 21.10 8.57
N ALA A 207 12.02 22.40 8.26
CA ALA A 207 10.79 23.15 8.39
C ALA A 207 10.56 24.14 7.24
N VAL A 208 9.29 24.44 6.99
CA VAL A 208 8.85 25.56 6.16
C VAL A 208 8.02 26.50 7.00
N ILE A 209 8.39 27.77 6.97
CA ILE A 209 7.70 28.84 7.68
C ILE A 209 6.91 29.66 6.70
N ALA A 210 5.65 29.92 7.02
CA ALA A 210 4.71 30.65 6.19
C ALA A 210 4.18 31.86 6.96
N ALA A 211 4.39 33.05 6.40
CA ALA A 211 3.73 34.28 6.84
C ALA A 211 2.38 34.41 6.13
N VAL A 212 1.29 34.33 6.89
CA VAL A 212 -0.08 34.14 6.39
C VAL A 212 -0.95 35.33 6.79
N VAL A 213 -1.59 35.97 5.80
CA VAL A 213 -2.58 37.04 6.06
C VAL A 213 -4.00 36.48 6.11
N SER A 214 -4.32 35.50 5.26
CA SER A 214 -5.68 34.93 5.16
C SER A 214 -5.69 33.41 5.09
N ASP A 215 -4.97 32.83 4.12
CA ASP A 215 -5.03 31.40 3.81
C ASP A 215 -3.62 30.79 3.89
N PRO A 216 -3.38 29.79 4.77
CA PRO A 216 -2.08 29.16 4.90
C PRO A 216 -1.64 28.38 3.64
N ALA A 217 -2.58 27.97 2.77
CA ALA A 217 -2.24 27.37 1.47
C ALA A 217 -1.73 28.41 0.45
N SER A 218 -1.96 29.70 0.70
CA SER A 218 -1.51 30.82 -0.14
C SER A 218 -0.83 31.91 0.70
N PRO A 219 0.33 31.61 1.32
CA PRO A 219 0.98 32.54 2.23
C PRO A 219 1.51 33.77 1.49
N SER A 220 1.63 34.90 2.17
CA SER A 220 2.27 36.10 1.62
C SER A 220 3.75 35.86 1.36
N ALA A 221 4.42 35.10 2.22
CA ALA A 221 5.72 34.54 1.88
C ALA A 221 6.00 33.27 2.68
N SER A 222 6.82 32.39 2.14
CA SER A 222 7.32 31.22 2.86
C SER A 222 8.81 30.99 2.64
N VAL A 223 9.47 30.39 3.62
CA VAL A 223 10.91 30.10 3.60
C VAL A 223 11.19 28.70 4.12
N TYR A 224 12.15 28.02 3.49
CA TYR A 224 12.68 26.74 3.96
C TYR A 224 13.77 26.95 5.01
N VAL A 225 13.73 26.19 6.09
CA VAL A 225 14.68 26.27 7.20
C VAL A 225 15.14 24.85 7.54
N ARG A 226 16.43 24.57 7.36
CA ARG A 226 16.98 23.25 7.69
C ARG A 226 16.95 23.00 9.19
N SER A 227 16.96 21.72 9.57
CA SER A 227 17.24 21.28 10.92
C SER A 227 18.52 21.94 11.47
N PHE A 228 18.49 22.27 12.76
CA PHE A 228 19.58 22.95 13.48
C PHE A 228 20.15 24.21 12.79
N SER A 229 19.32 24.93 12.03
CA SER A 229 19.74 26.06 11.21
C SER A 229 18.88 27.30 11.45
N THR A 230 19.43 28.46 11.07
CA THR A 230 18.73 29.75 11.12
C THR A 230 18.51 30.26 9.70
N ALA A 231 17.38 30.93 9.47
CA ALA A 231 17.07 31.60 8.21
C ALA A 231 16.34 32.93 8.47
N THR A 232 16.37 33.83 7.51
CA THR A 232 15.71 35.12 7.61
C THR A 232 14.74 35.33 6.44
N LEU A 233 13.48 35.57 6.76
CA LEU A 233 12.44 35.94 5.79
C LEU A 233 12.22 37.46 5.83
N THR A 234 12.55 38.13 4.73
CA THR A 234 12.42 39.59 4.59
C THR A 234 11.26 39.98 3.69
N GLY A 235 10.86 41.25 3.77
CA GLY A 235 9.90 41.85 2.84
C GLY A 235 8.44 41.63 3.24
N LEU A 236 8.17 41.34 4.50
CA LEU A 236 6.84 41.12 5.04
C LEU A 236 6.09 42.45 5.21
N ALA A 237 4.81 42.48 4.86
CA ALA A 237 3.96 43.67 4.91
C ALA A 237 2.76 43.45 5.83
N GLY A 238 2.38 44.49 6.55
CA GLY A 238 1.17 44.49 7.37
C GLY A 238 1.26 43.51 8.55
N THR A 239 0.11 42.97 8.92
CA THR A 239 -0.06 42.04 10.04
C THR A 239 -0.28 40.63 9.48
N TYR A 240 0.35 39.63 10.09
CA TYR A 240 0.30 38.25 9.62
C TYR A 240 0.38 37.26 10.80
N GLN A 241 -0.12 36.05 10.57
CA GLN A 241 0.11 34.88 11.43
C GLN A 241 1.30 34.09 10.89
N VAL A 242 2.01 33.40 11.76
CA VAL A 242 3.10 32.50 11.37
C VAL A 242 2.63 31.05 11.52
N TYR A 243 2.59 30.37 10.39
CA TYR A 243 2.35 28.94 10.29
C TYR A 243 3.68 28.25 10.00
N PHE A 244 3.83 27.01 10.44
CA PHE A 244 4.97 26.21 10.08
C PHE A 244 4.59 24.74 9.91
N LYS A 245 5.28 24.11 8.96
CA LYS A 245 5.24 22.66 8.77
C LYS A 245 6.65 22.12 8.88
N SER A 246 6.81 20.99 9.56
CA SER A 246 8.08 20.28 9.68
C SER A 246 7.95 18.85 9.20
N GLY A 247 9.05 18.25 8.76
CA GLY A 247 9.07 16.84 8.35
C GLY A 247 10.41 16.42 7.74
N THR A 248 10.40 15.26 7.10
CA THR A 248 11.54 14.69 6.36
C THR A 248 11.19 14.51 4.88
N ASP A 249 12.22 14.36 4.04
CA ASP A 249 12.09 14.20 2.58
C ASP A 249 11.25 15.30 1.89
N TRP A 250 11.87 16.47 1.73
CA TRP A 250 11.25 17.63 1.08
C TRP A 250 11.02 17.43 -0.42
N ASP A 251 9.76 17.52 -0.83
CA ASP A 251 9.36 17.62 -2.24
C ASP A 251 9.25 19.09 -2.65
N GLY A 252 10.25 19.57 -3.40
CA GLY A 252 10.32 20.96 -3.86
C GLY A 252 9.29 21.34 -4.92
N ASP A 253 8.77 20.37 -5.68
CA ASP A 253 7.78 20.64 -6.71
C ASP A 253 6.38 20.73 -6.09
N ALA A 254 6.08 19.86 -5.12
CA ALA A 254 4.82 19.87 -4.39
C ALA A 254 4.83 20.79 -3.14
N LEU A 255 5.98 21.38 -2.80
CA LEU A 255 6.18 22.26 -1.64
C LEU A 255 5.71 21.63 -0.31
N LYS A 256 6.04 20.36 -0.08
CA LYS A 256 5.64 19.61 1.12
C LYS A 256 6.71 18.61 1.56
N PHE A 257 6.68 18.23 2.82
CA PHE A 257 7.38 17.05 3.32
C PHE A 257 6.56 15.81 2.99
N THR A 258 7.21 14.67 2.81
CA THR A 258 6.54 13.41 2.50
C THR A 258 6.46 12.45 3.67
N ARG A 259 7.17 12.74 4.78
CA ARG A 259 7.22 11.89 5.97
C ARG A 259 7.38 12.71 7.25
N ASP A 260 6.97 12.11 8.36
CA ASP A 260 7.12 12.64 9.73
C ASP A 260 6.56 14.07 9.89
N CYS A 261 5.42 14.34 9.26
CA CYS A 261 4.90 15.70 9.17
C CYS A 261 4.23 16.19 10.45
N ALA A 262 4.47 17.45 10.77
CA ALA A 262 3.71 18.19 11.77
C ALA A 262 3.36 19.59 11.25
N PHE A 263 2.16 20.07 11.59
CA PHE A 263 1.64 21.36 11.14
C PHE A 263 1.15 22.16 12.34
N GLN A 264 1.70 23.36 12.50
CA GLN A 264 1.45 24.19 13.65
C GLN A 264 1.36 25.66 13.25
N LYS A 265 0.80 26.47 14.13
CA LYS A 265 0.87 27.93 14.04
C LYS A 265 1.25 28.50 15.38
N PHE A 266 1.92 29.65 15.38
CA PHE A 266 2.04 30.46 16.59
C PHE A 266 0.67 31.07 16.91
N ASP A 267 0.36 31.16 18.20
CA ASP A 267 -0.89 31.77 18.67
C ASP A 267 -0.83 33.31 18.61
N ASP A 268 0.38 33.86 18.59
CA ASP A 268 0.65 35.29 18.48
C ASP A 268 0.50 35.80 17.04
N VAL A 269 0.17 37.09 16.93
CA VAL A 269 0.07 37.82 15.67
C VAL A 269 1.30 38.72 15.51
N PHE A 270 1.87 38.72 14.32
CA PHE A 270 3.09 39.43 13.98
C PHE A 270 2.81 40.62 13.08
N ASP A 271 3.71 41.61 13.06
CA ASP A 271 3.60 42.77 12.18
C ASP A 271 4.92 43.13 11.49
N SER A 272 4.82 43.94 10.44
CA SER A 272 5.97 44.40 9.65
C SER A 272 6.74 45.58 10.25
N ASN A 273 6.32 46.11 11.41
CA ASN A 273 6.94 47.28 12.04
C ASN A 273 8.03 46.90 13.05
N SER A 274 8.18 45.61 13.32
CA SER A 274 9.13 45.04 14.28
C SER A 274 9.96 43.93 13.62
N ASN A 275 11.19 43.76 14.10
CA ASN A 275 12.06 42.65 13.72
C ASN A 275 11.83 41.54 14.73
N TRP A 276 11.24 40.43 14.30
CA TRP A 276 10.94 39.30 15.15
C TRP A 276 12.00 38.21 15.00
N THR A 277 12.38 37.58 16.10
CA THR A 277 13.09 36.30 16.11
C THR A 277 12.16 35.26 16.73
N ILE A 278 11.96 34.15 16.03
CA ILE A 278 11.15 33.01 16.50
C ILE A 278 11.99 31.74 16.54
N THR A 279 11.69 30.89 17.52
CA THR A 279 12.25 29.54 17.62
C THR A 279 11.10 28.55 17.44
N ILE A 280 11.21 27.65 16.46
CA ILE A 280 10.13 26.70 16.11
C ILE A 280 10.20 25.37 16.86
N THR A 281 11.11 25.26 17.83
CA THR A 281 11.14 24.16 18.79
C THR A 281 10.69 24.65 20.15
N PRO A 282 9.92 23.85 20.92
CA PRO A 282 9.57 24.21 22.29
C PRO A 282 10.83 24.43 23.13
N VAL A 283 11.03 25.66 23.59
CA VAL A 283 12.12 26.00 24.51
C VAL A 283 11.56 26.04 25.92
N VAL A 284 12.23 25.38 26.87
CA VAL A 284 11.87 25.46 28.29
C VAL A 284 11.96 26.93 28.74
N GLY A 285 10.82 27.52 29.13
CA GLY A 285 10.74 28.93 29.49
C GLY A 285 10.48 29.90 28.32
N GLY A 286 10.16 29.37 27.13
CA GLY A 286 9.69 30.17 25.99
C GLY A 286 8.39 30.92 26.30
N ASN A 287 8.20 32.05 25.64
CA ASN A 287 7.08 32.97 25.85
C ASN A 287 5.99 32.91 24.76
N ALA A 288 6.22 32.12 23.69
CA ALA A 288 5.28 31.93 22.60
C ALA A 288 4.68 30.52 22.67
N THR A 289 3.37 30.41 22.46
CA THR A 289 2.66 29.13 22.33
C THR A 289 2.31 28.85 20.88
N SER A 290 2.17 27.56 20.57
CA SER A 290 1.73 27.10 19.25
C SER A 290 0.57 26.13 19.39
N SER A 291 -0.31 26.17 18.39
CA SER A 291 -1.43 25.25 18.24
C SER A 291 -1.25 24.39 17.00
N ASP A 292 -1.62 23.11 17.12
CA ASP A 292 -1.68 22.20 15.97
C ASP A 292 -2.79 22.63 15.01
N VAL A 293 -2.53 22.46 13.72
CA VAL A 293 -3.47 22.81 12.64
C VAL A 293 -3.56 21.68 11.62
N PRO A 294 -4.64 21.60 10.82
CA PRO A 294 -4.68 20.70 9.67
C PRO A 294 -3.55 20.97 8.68
N ALA A 295 -3.20 19.97 7.88
CA ALA A 295 -2.24 20.10 6.79
C ALA A 295 -2.63 21.22 5.80
N PHE A 296 -1.63 21.96 5.30
CA PHE A 296 -1.79 23.12 4.41
C PHE A 296 -0.66 23.27 3.37
#